data_AF-A0A354M185-F1
#
_entry.id   AF-A0A354M185-F1
#
_cell.length_a   1.000
_cell.length_b   1.000
_cell.length_c   1.000
_cell.angle_alpha   90.00
_cell.angle_beta   90.00
_cell.angle_gamma   90.00
#
_symmetry.space_group_name_H-M   'P 1'
#
loop_
_entity.id
_entity.type
_entity.pdbx_description
1 polymer ?
#
loop_
_entity_poly.entity_id
_entity_poly.type
_entity_poly.pdbx_seq_one_letter_code
_entity_poly.pdbx_strand_id
1 'polypeptide(L)'
;MKKNLFYLFIALFAVTFMTACGDDDDDKDTGINVAGSYTGTIIVNITDEESENPIKLENQEFTVTQNGQESINLSISGLVLAEGISPMDINVPNVPFSVDGEKVVLNSTNLNIPLKVLGDLDAYIKSMVGNFQGNEVSLKIVAEQELVENVYITVTGTKK
;
A
#
# COMPACT_ATOMS: atom_id res chain seq x y z
N MET A 1 -72.97 12.88 5.18
CA MET A 1 -71.60 12.36 4.89
C MET A 1 -71.40 11.11 5.72
N LYS A 2 -70.98 10.03 5.07
CA LYS A 2 -70.65 8.73 5.68
C LYS A 2 -69.37 8.85 6.49
N LYS A 3 -69.24 8.08 7.57
CA LYS A 3 -68.12 7.14 7.76
C LYS A 3 -68.39 6.23 8.97
N ASN A 4 -68.67 4.96 8.62
CA ASN A 4 -68.49 3.78 9.44
C ASN A 4 -67.03 3.65 9.89
N LEU A 5 -66.80 2.93 10.98
CA LEU A 5 -66.20 1.58 11.01
C LEU A 5 -65.62 1.35 12.41
N PHE A 6 -66.40 0.80 13.34
CA PHE A 6 -66.41 -0.61 13.72
C PHE A 6 -65.03 -1.17 14.09
N TYR A 7 -64.92 -1.46 15.39
CA TYR A 7 -64.01 -2.36 16.08
C TYR A 7 -63.70 -3.64 15.28
N LEU A 8 -62.50 -4.23 15.48
CA LEU A 8 -62.33 -5.60 16.01
C LEU A 8 -60.87 -6.08 15.84
N PHE A 9 -60.20 -6.26 16.99
CA PHE A 9 -59.26 -7.33 17.39
C PHE A 9 -58.40 -8.08 16.36
N ILE A 10 -57.12 -8.28 16.73
CA ILE A 10 -56.37 -9.56 16.89
C ILE A 10 -54.91 -9.12 17.21
N ALA A 11 -54.43 -9.14 18.45
CA ALA A 11 -53.90 -10.28 19.21
C ALA A 11 -52.80 -11.07 18.48
N LEU A 12 -51.63 -11.14 19.13
CA LEU A 12 -50.57 -12.14 18.95
C LEU A 12 -49.65 -11.99 17.72
N PHE A 13 -48.53 -11.31 17.90
CA PHE A 13 -47.23 -11.93 17.63
C PHE A 13 -46.29 -11.54 18.75
N ALA A 14 -45.87 -12.56 19.49
CA ALA A 14 -45.02 -12.46 20.65
C ALA A 14 -43.56 -12.65 20.22
N VAL A 15 -42.68 -12.06 21.04
CA VAL A 15 -41.30 -12.49 21.31
C VAL A 15 -40.21 -12.06 20.31
N THR A 16 -39.22 -11.35 20.88
CA THR A 16 -37.79 -11.19 20.49
C THR A 16 -37.52 -10.49 19.16
N PHE A 17 -36.83 -9.35 19.10
CA PHE A 17 -35.41 -9.13 19.46
C PHE A 17 -35.25 -7.69 20.03
N MET A 18 -34.95 -7.50 21.31
CA MET A 18 -33.62 -7.18 21.86
C MET A 18 -32.46 -6.96 20.85
N THR A 19 -31.63 -5.97 21.21
CA THR A 19 -30.38 -5.43 20.58
C THR A 19 -30.66 -4.48 19.41
N ALA A 20 -30.77 -3.15 19.56
CA ALA A 20 -29.84 -2.18 20.17
C ALA A 20 -28.39 -2.38 19.69
N CYS A 21 -27.81 -1.30 19.14
CA CYS A 21 -26.44 -1.19 18.62
C CYS A 21 -25.43 -2.16 19.25
N GLY A 22 -24.89 -3.08 18.46
CA GLY A 22 -23.43 -3.24 18.36
C GLY A 22 -23.06 -2.52 17.06
N ASP A 23 -22.15 -1.56 16.99
CA ASP A 23 -20.81 -1.56 17.59
C ASP A 23 -20.05 -2.86 17.30
N ASP A 24 -20.42 -3.56 16.23
CA ASP A 24 -19.47 -4.41 15.51
C ASP A 24 -18.52 -3.44 14.82
N ASP A 25 -17.48 -3.06 15.56
CA ASP A 25 -16.13 -2.97 15.01
C ASP A 25 -15.90 -4.27 14.23
N ASP A 26 -16.39 -4.31 12.99
CA ASP A 26 -15.95 -5.25 11.98
C ASP A 26 -14.45 -4.98 11.82
N ASP A 27 -13.68 -5.75 12.59
CA ASP A 27 -12.27 -5.98 12.41
C ASP A 27 -12.15 -6.40 10.94
N LYS A 28 -11.83 -5.44 10.07
CA LYS A 28 -11.82 -5.64 8.62
C LYS A 28 -10.61 -6.49 8.28
N ASP A 29 -10.71 -7.78 8.55
CA ASP A 29 -9.86 -8.76 7.90
C ASP A 29 -10.18 -8.69 6.41
N THR A 30 -9.30 -8.00 5.69
CA THR A 30 -9.43 -7.80 4.25
C THR A 30 -9.34 -9.12 3.48
N GLY A 31 -8.89 -10.21 4.12
CA GLY A 31 -8.76 -11.54 3.51
C GLY A 31 -7.68 -11.65 2.43
N ILE A 32 -7.11 -10.53 1.97
CA ILE A 32 -6.10 -10.47 0.93
C ILE A 32 -4.71 -10.35 1.57
N ASN A 33 -3.96 -11.45 1.56
CA ASN A 33 -2.61 -11.46 2.09
C ASN A 33 -1.56 -11.15 1.00
N VAL A 34 -1.04 -9.93 1.06
CA VAL A 34 0.04 -9.43 0.19
C VAL A 34 1.44 -9.64 0.77
N ALA A 35 1.56 -10.20 1.97
CA ALA A 35 2.86 -10.47 2.57
C ALA A 35 3.56 -11.63 1.84
N GLY A 36 4.86 -11.47 1.58
CA GLY A 36 5.68 -12.48 0.93
C GLY A 36 6.93 -11.89 0.30
N SER A 37 7.73 -12.77 -0.29
CA SER A 37 8.89 -12.40 -1.10
C SER A 37 8.50 -12.31 -2.56
N TYR A 38 9.05 -11.31 -3.23
CA TYR A 38 8.81 -10.99 -4.62
C TYR A 38 10.14 -10.95 -5.37
N THR A 39 10.08 -11.23 -6.66
CA THR A 39 11.18 -10.98 -7.58
C THR A 39 10.68 -10.12 -8.74
N GLY A 40 11.46 -9.12 -9.15
CA GLY A 40 11.06 -8.29 -10.26
C GLY A 40 12.05 -7.23 -10.66
N THR A 41 11.54 -6.12 -11.19
CA THR A 41 12.33 -5.02 -11.75
C THR A 41 12.19 -3.79 -10.89
N ILE A 42 13.32 -3.14 -10.62
CA ILE A 42 13.38 -1.84 -9.96
C ILE A 42 13.98 -0.84 -10.94
N ILE A 43 13.26 0.24 -11.18
CA ILE A 43 13.67 1.33 -12.06
C ILE A 43 13.86 2.56 -11.19
N VAL A 44 15.03 3.20 -11.28
CA VAL A 44 15.34 4.44 -10.58
C VAL A 44 15.58 5.55 -11.59
N ASN A 45 14.79 6.61 -11.50
CA ASN A 45 15.03 7.87 -12.19
C ASN A 45 15.39 8.94 -11.16
N ILE A 46 16.36 9.78 -11.52
CA ILE A 46 16.79 10.93 -10.74
C ILE A 46 16.41 12.16 -11.53
N THR A 47 15.91 13.18 -10.84
CA THR A 47 15.43 14.47 -11.38
C THR A 47 14.07 14.38 -12.06
N ASP A 48 13.92 13.55 -13.09
CA ASP A 48 12.70 13.44 -13.89
C ASP A 48 11.97 12.12 -13.62
N GLU A 49 10.63 12.14 -13.65
CA GLU A 49 9.83 10.92 -13.43
C GLU A 49 10.05 9.87 -14.53
N GLU A 50 10.20 10.34 -15.76
CA GLU A 50 10.53 9.53 -16.92
C GLU A 50 11.83 10.04 -17.51
N SER A 51 12.91 9.28 -17.32
CA SER A 51 14.20 9.55 -17.96
C SER A 51 14.37 8.68 -19.21
N GLU A 52 15.09 9.19 -20.21
CA GLU A 52 15.51 8.39 -21.37
C GLU A 52 16.53 7.31 -20.98
N ASN A 53 17.25 7.49 -19.86
CA ASN A 53 18.30 6.59 -19.41
C ASN A 53 18.13 6.23 -17.92
N PRO A 54 17.06 5.51 -17.55
CA PRO A 54 16.85 5.09 -16.17
C PRO A 54 17.89 4.07 -15.74
N ILE A 55 18.15 4.00 -14.42
CA ILE A 55 18.87 2.86 -13.84
C ILE A 55 17.87 1.72 -13.69
N LYS A 56 18.03 0.67 -14.50
CA LYS A 56 17.16 -0.51 -14.49
C LYS A 56 17.87 -1.70 -13.84
N LEU A 57 17.30 -2.21 -12.76
CA LEU A 57 17.77 -3.39 -12.04
C LEU A 57 16.74 -4.51 -12.17
N GLU A 58 17.10 -5.57 -12.89
CA GLU A 58 16.23 -6.74 -13.09
C GLU A 58 16.51 -7.84 -12.08
N ASN A 59 15.55 -8.74 -11.87
CA ASN A 59 15.64 -9.90 -10.97
C ASN A 59 15.98 -9.52 -9.51
N GLN A 60 15.52 -8.35 -9.06
CA GLN A 60 15.72 -7.89 -7.70
C GLN A 60 14.72 -8.57 -6.76
N GLU A 61 15.20 -8.97 -5.58
CA GLU A 61 14.36 -9.52 -4.54
C GLU A 61 13.92 -8.44 -3.56
N PHE A 62 12.66 -8.50 -3.16
CA PHE A 62 12.13 -7.64 -2.12
C PHE A 62 11.05 -8.35 -1.32
N THR A 63 10.82 -7.87 -0.11
CA THR A 63 9.86 -8.47 0.82
C THR A 63 8.80 -7.46 1.19
N VAL A 64 7.56 -7.94 1.20
CA VAL A 64 6.41 -7.23 1.77
C VAL A 64 5.97 -8.00 3.01
N THR A 65 5.78 -7.29 4.11
CA THR A 65 5.22 -7.86 5.34
C THR A 65 3.94 -7.13 5.70
N GLN A 66 2.98 -7.85 6.27
CA GLN A 66 1.79 -7.23 6.85
C GLN A 66 2.16 -6.60 8.20
N ASN A 67 1.65 -5.41 8.45
CA ASN A 67 1.74 -4.73 9.73
C ASN A 67 0.32 -4.44 10.22
N GLY A 68 -0.22 -5.36 11.00
CA GLY A 68 -1.64 -5.40 11.31
C GLY A 68 -2.50 -5.70 10.07
N GLN A 69 -3.77 -5.31 10.13
CA GLN A 69 -4.76 -5.57 9.08
C GLN A 69 -4.80 -4.50 7.97
N GLU A 70 -4.25 -3.31 8.22
CA GLU A 70 -4.47 -2.13 7.35
C GLU A 70 -3.18 -1.50 6.80
N SER A 71 -2.00 -2.08 7.09
CA SER A 71 -0.74 -1.54 6.59
C SER A 71 0.28 -2.63 6.24
N ILE A 72 1.27 -2.26 5.44
CA ILE A 72 2.39 -3.13 5.06
C ILE A 72 3.73 -2.46 5.30
N ASN A 73 4.79 -3.26 5.38
CA ASN A 73 6.16 -2.79 5.26
C ASN A 73 6.75 -3.31 3.96
N LEU A 74 7.43 -2.44 3.21
CA LEU A 74 8.27 -2.80 2.08
C LEU A 74 9.74 -2.80 2.52
N SER A 75 10.47 -3.86 2.15
CA SER A 75 11.92 -3.94 2.34
C SER A 75 12.60 -4.41 1.06
N ILE A 76 13.52 -3.61 0.57
CA ILE A 76 14.39 -3.86 -0.57
C ILE A 76 15.81 -3.62 -0.11
N SER A 77 16.73 -4.55 -0.36
CA SER A 77 18.11 -4.44 0.11
C SER A 77 19.11 -4.69 -0.99
N GLY A 78 20.28 -4.06 -0.87
CA GLY A 78 21.43 -4.35 -1.70
C GLY A 78 21.36 -3.83 -3.13
N LEU A 79 20.62 -2.74 -3.38
CA LEU A 79 20.51 -2.16 -4.72
C LEU A 79 21.81 -1.47 -5.12
N VAL A 80 22.52 -2.04 -6.09
CA VAL A 80 23.74 -1.44 -6.64
C VAL A 80 23.37 -0.58 -7.84
N LEU A 81 23.29 0.74 -7.63
CA LEU A 81 22.89 1.69 -8.69
C LEU A 81 24.01 1.99 -9.69
N ALA A 82 25.27 1.92 -9.25
CA ALA A 82 26.44 2.15 -10.08
C ALA A 82 27.67 1.42 -9.50
N GLU A 83 28.62 1.06 -10.36
CA GLU A 83 29.86 0.43 -9.93
C GLU A 83 30.64 1.33 -8.97
N GLY A 84 31.16 0.75 -7.88
CA GLY A 84 31.93 1.48 -6.87
C GLY A 84 31.09 2.32 -5.90
N ILE A 85 29.77 2.35 -6.06
CA ILE A 85 28.85 3.01 -5.12
C ILE A 85 28.31 2.00 -4.11
N SER A 86 28.21 2.42 -2.85
CA SER A 86 27.62 1.61 -1.78
C SER A 86 26.19 1.17 -2.13
N PRO A 87 25.80 -0.08 -1.85
CA PRO A 87 24.43 -0.53 -2.06
C PRO A 87 23.42 0.32 -1.30
N MET A 88 22.28 0.53 -1.94
CA MET A 88 21.15 1.28 -1.40
C MET A 88 20.08 0.31 -0.90
N ASP A 89 19.54 0.60 0.28
CA ASP A 89 18.39 -0.11 0.85
C ASP A 89 17.17 0.81 0.86
N ILE A 90 16.00 0.25 0.56
CA ILE A 90 14.71 0.94 0.63
C ILE A 90 13.85 0.22 1.65
N ASN A 91 13.56 0.89 2.76
CA ASN A 91 12.68 0.36 3.79
C ASN A 91 11.55 1.36 4.03
N VAL A 92 10.32 0.96 3.71
CA VAL A 92 9.14 1.82 3.86
C VAL A 92 8.17 1.15 4.85
N PRO A 93 8.22 1.51 6.14
CA PRO A 93 7.36 0.89 7.15
C PRO A 93 5.96 1.51 7.18
N ASN A 94 5.01 0.75 7.70
CA ASN A 94 3.67 1.19 8.07
C ASN A 94 2.92 1.93 6.95
N VAL A 95 3.01 1.45 5.71
CA VAL A 95 2.31 2.06 4.59
C VAL A 95 0.84 1.59 4.61
N PRO A 96 -0.12 2.49 4.90
CA PRO A 96 -1.53 2.12 4.90
C PRO A 96 -1.98 1.71 3.49
N PHE A 97 -2.91 0.77 3.45
CA PHE A 97 -3.56 0.34 2.23
C PHE A 97 -5.08 0.28 2.40
N SER A 98 -5.79 0.23 1.28
CA SER A 98 -7.21 -0.07 1.21
C SER A 98 -7.45 -1.25 0.28
N VAL A 99 -8.62 -1.87 0.36
CA VAL A 99 -9.04 -2.91 -0.58
C VAL A 99 -10.11 -2.40 -1.53
N ASP A 100 -9.89 -2.67 -2.81
CA ASP A 100 -10.81 -2.38 -3.92
C ASP A 100 -11.06 -3.68 -4.69
N GLY A 101 -12.13 -4.40 -4.32
CA GLY A 101 -12.41 -5.74 -4.83
C GLY A 101 -11.30 -6.72 -4.48
N GLU A 102 -10.62 -7.26 -5.49
CA GLU A 102 -9.49 -8.20 -5.34
C GLU A 102 -8.12 -7.50 -5.29
N LYS A 103 -8.11 -6.16 -5.30
CA LYS A 103 -6.88 -5.36 -5.28
C LYS A 103 -6.61 -4.78 -3.91
N VAL A 104 -5.35 -4.83 -3.49
CA VAL A 104 -4.83 -4.00 -2.40
C VAL A 104 -4.20 -2.76 -3.00
N VAL A 105 -4.63 -1.57 -2.56
CA VAL A 105 -4.22 -0.28 -3.13
C VAL A 105 -3.52 0.56 -2.06
N LEU A 106 -2.37 1.13 -2.40
CA LEU A 106 -1.57 2.01 -1.57
C LEU A 106 -1.64 3.43 -2.14
N ASN A 107 -1.94 4.41 -1.30
CA ASN A 107 -2.08 5.81 -1.69
C ASN A 107 -1.42 6.76 -0.66
N SER A 108 -0.28 6.37 -0.11
CA SER A 108 0.40 7.17 0.91
C SER A 108 1.22 8.29 0.29
N THR A 109 0.90 9.54 0.60
CA THR A 109 1.54 10.74 -0.01
C THR A 109 2.21 11.69 0.98
N ASN A 110 2.14 11.41 2.28
CA ASN A 110 2.70 12.25 3.36
C ASN A 110 3.68 11.47 4.24
N LEU A 111 4.56 10.70 3.61
CA LEU A 111 5.63 9.98 4.28
C LEU A 111 6.82 10.92 4.57
N ASN A 112 7.67 10.53 5.52
CA ASN A 112 8.92 11.22 5.79
C ASN A 112 9.99 10.24 6.25
N ILE A 113 10.43 9.38 5.33
CA ILE A 113 11.35 8.28 5.63
C ILE A 113 12.70 8.56 5.00
N PRO A 114 13.80 8.60 5.76
CA PRO A 114 15.13 8.84 5.22
C PRO A 114 15.54 7.78 4.19
N LEU A 115 16.22 8.23 3.13
CA LEU A 115 16.74 7.39 2.07
C LEU A 115 18.12 7.88 1.65
N LYS A 116 19.09 6.98 1.62
CA LYS A 116 20.44 7.27 1.11
C LYS A 116 20.52 6.82 -0.35
N VAL A 117 20.71 7.78 -1.26
CA VAL A 117 20.80 7.54 -2.71
C VAL A 117 22.24 7.79 -3.17
N LEU A 118 22.74 6.99 -4.10
CA LEU A 118 24.08 7.15 -4.71
C LEU A 118 25.22 7.44 -3.72
N GLY A 119 25.36 6.60 -2.69
CA GLY A 119 26.48 6.66 -1.75
C GLY A 119 26.19 7.45 -0.47
N ASP A 120 25.63 8.66 -0.55
CA ASP A 120 25.32 9.47 0.64
C ASP A 120 24.26 10.57 0.44
N LEU A 121 23.62 10.67 -0.73
CA LEU A 121 22.62 11.69 -1.02
C LEU A 121 21.41 11.50 -0.10
N ASP A 122 21.19 12.47 0.79
CA ASP A 122 20.06 12.47 1.72
C ASP A 122 18.78 12.87 1.00
N ALA A 123 17.90 11.90 0.80
CA ALA A 123 16.54 12.10 0.34
C ALA A 123 15.55 11.61 1.40
N TYR A 124 14.29 12.00 1.23
CA TYR A 124 13.19 11.55 2.08
C TYR A 124 12.08 11.01 1.21
N ILE A 125 11.71 9.75 1.38
CA ILE A 125 10.51 9.18 0.77
C ILE A 125 9.30 9.95 1.28
N LYS A 126 8.58 10.59 0.35
CA LYS A 126 7.36 11.35 0.60
C LYS A 126 6.11 10.59 0.20
N SER A 127 6.22 9.72 -0.80
CA SER A 127 5.07 8.92 -1.23
C SER A 127 5.44 7.51 -1.61
N MET A 128 4.48 6.61 -1.40
CA MET A 128 4.46 5.26 -1.94
C MET A 128 3.02 4.95 -2.34
N VAL A 129 2.82 4.83 -3.65
CA VAL A 129 1.53 4.53 -4.25
C VAL A 129 1.62 3.29 -5.12
N GLY A 130 0.53 2.59 -5.32
CA GLY A 130 0.55 1.38 -6.15
C GLY A 130 -0.51 0.39 -5.77
N ASN A 131 -0.36 -0.84 -6.24
CA ASN A 131 -1.28 -1.91 -5.92
C ASN A 131 -0.64 -3.30 -5.98
N PHE A 132 -1.32 -4.23 -5.32
CA PHE A 132 -1.15 -5.66 -5.47
C PHE A 132 -2.42 -6.25 -6.10
N GLN A 133 -2.25 -7.14 -7.07
CA GLN A 133 -3.34 -7.91 -7.67
C GLN A 133 -2.87 -9.33 -7.96
N GLY A 134 -3.52 -10.31 -7.33
CA GLY A 134 -3.07 -11.70 -7.39
C GLY A 134 -1.64 -11.83 -6.89
N ASN A 135 -0.73 -12.33 -7.75
CA ASN A 135 0.69 -12.45 -7.43
C ASN A 135 1.52 -11.24 -7.88
N GLU A 136 0.92 -10.27 -8.55
CA GLU A 136 1.64 -9.12 -9.10
C GLU A 136 1.63 -7.93 -8.14
N VAL A 137 2.69 -7.13 -8.20
CA VAL A 137 2.83 -5.87 -7.48
C VAL A 137 3.40 -4.81 -8.40
N SER A 138 2.87 -3.59 -8.28
CA SER A 138 3.40 -2.40 -8.94
C SER A 138 3.33 -1.21 -7.98
N LEU A 139 4.49 -0.66 -7.64
CA LEU A 139 4.64 0.46 -6.71
C LEU A 139 5.44 1.58 -7.39
N LYS A 140 5.07 2.81 -7.06
CA LYS A 140 5.84 4.03 -7.34
C LYS A 140 6.16 4.69 -6.01
N ILE A 141 7.44 4.94 -5.78
CA ILE A 141 7.97 5.63 -4.61
C ILE A 141 8.60 6.93 -5.09
N VAL A 142 8.28 8.03 -4.41
CA VAL A 142 8.91 9.33 -4.68
C VAL A 142 9.64 9.76 -3.43
N ALA A 143 10.94 10.00 -3.58
CA ALA A 143 11.77 10.62 -2.56
C ALA A 143 12.20 12.01 -3.02
N GLU A 144 12.24 12.95 -2.08
CA GLU A 144 12.62 14.33 -2.33
C GLU A 144 13.91 14.63 -1.57
N GLN A 145 14.86 15.27 -2.24
CA GLN A 145 16.00 15.89 -1.59
C GLN A 145 15.67 17.35 -1.25
N GLU A 146 16.13 17.85 -0.11
CA GLU A 146 16.10 19.29 0.17
C GLU A 146 16.92 20.02 -0.91
N LEU A 147 16.22 20.76 -1.78
CA LEU A 147 16.73 21.81 -2.68
C LEU A 147 17.21 21.43 -4.10
N VAL A 148 17.10 20.17 -4.58
CA VAL A 148 17.70 19.81 -5.88
C VAL A 148 16.83 18.90 -6.76
N GLU A 149 16.57 17.65 -6.34
CA GLU A 149 16.07 16.61 -7.25
C GLU A 149 15.05 15.69 -6.57
N ASN A 150 14.11 15.20 -7.37
CA ASN A 150 13.25 14.09 -7.00
C ASN A 150 13.89 12.77 -7.44
N VAL A 151 13.72 11.73 -6.64
CA VAL A 151 14.10 10.37 -6.99
C VAL A 151 12.82 9.56 -7.13
N TYR A 152 12.57 9.07 -8.34
CA TYR A 152 11.41 8.26 -8.68
C TYR A 152 11.83 6.81 -8.79
N ILE A 153 11.21 5.95 -7.98
CA ILE A 153 11.53 4.53 -7.93
C ILE A 153 10.27 3.75 -8.28
N THR A 154 10.32 3.01 -9.37
CA THR A 154 9.25 2.09 -9.77
C THR A 154 9.67 0.67 -9.42
N VAL A 155 8.82 -0.03 -8.69
CA VAL A 155 9.04 -1.43 -8.27
C VAL A 155 7.91 -2.27 -8.86
N THR A 156 8.26 -3.20 -9.74
CA THR A 156 7.32 -4.21 -10.24
C THR A 156 7.84 -5.60 -9.90
N GLY A 157 6.94 -6.55 -9.68
CA GLY A 157 7.37 -7.92 -9.43
C GLY A 157 6.23 -8.90 -9.29
N THR A 158 6.62 -10.15 -9.11
CA THR A 158 5.71 -11.28 -8.89
C THR A 158 6.11 -12.02 -7.62
N LYS A 159 5.10 -12.42 -6.84
CA LYS A 159 5.27 -13.21 -5.61
C LYS A 159 5.86 -14.57 -5.95
N LYS A 160 6.84 -15.02 -5.14
CA LYS A 160 7.46 -16.35 -5.25
C LYS A 160 6.53 -17.46 -4.77
#